data_AF-A0A1H1PFJ8-F1
#
_entry.id   AF-A0A1H1PFJ8-F1
#
_cell.length_a   1.000
_cell.length_b   1.000
_cell.length_c   1.000
_cell.angle_alpha   90.00
_cell.angle_beta   90.00
_cell.angle_gamma   90.00
#
_symmetry.space_group_name_H-M   'P 1'
#
loop_
_entity.id
_entity.type
_entity.pdbx_description
1 polymer ?
#
loop_
_entity_poly.entity_id
_entity_poly.type
_entity_poly.pdbx_seq_one_letter_code
_entity_poly.pdbx_strand_id
1 'polypeptide(L)'
;MESDDPPPKVYGFKEREFTRDNVRMPGAAPLPTAKELAVMAGPVTASPKGATGPKAGDPNDVYATLQQNRAVEKKLTGDEIEIRKIKSRRWRDYLLILLPSEILLGTITVLGRGNPVVFVSGLAGMIMIGVTITWIMWQVMDRY
;
A
#
# COMPACT_ATOMS: atom_id res chain seq x y z
N MET A 1 -11.65 50.36 0.87
CA MET A 1 -12.31 49.16 1.41
C MET A 1 -11.21 48.12 1.57
N GLU A 2 -10.69 47.98 2.78
CA GLU A 2 -9.70 46.96 3.14
C GLU A 2 -10.30 45.57 2.88
N SER A 3 -9.54 44.69 2.26
CA SER A 3 -9.91 43.30 2.01
C SER A 3 -9.63 42.46 3.26
N ASP A 4 -10.70 42.04 3.95
CA ASP A 4 -10.68 41.09 5.08
C ASP A 4 -10.36 39.66 4.60
N ASP A 5 -9.15 39.43 4.08
CA ASP A 5 -8.69 38.07 3.78
C ASP A 5 -8.23 37.37 5.07
N PRO A 6 -8.78 36.19 5.41
CA PRO A 6 -8.41 35.47 6.63
C PRO A 6 -6.97 34.94 6.55
N PRO A 7 -6.26 34.86 7.69
CA PRO A 7 -4.86 34.45 7.71
C PRO A 7 -4.67 33.00 7.23
N PRO A 8 -3.56 32.70 6.53
CA PRO A 8 -3.30 31.39 5.95
C PRO A 8 -3.19 30.31 7.02
N LYS A 9 -3.96 29.23 6.86
CA LYS A 9 -3.92 28.06 7.76
C LYS A 9 -2.66 27.24 7.50
N VAL A 10 -1.76 27.21 8.48
CA VAL A 10 -0.58 26.35 8.47
C VAL A 10 -0.99 24.94 8.89
N TYR A 11 -0.96 23.99 7.95
CA TYR A 11 -1.14 22.57 8.24
C TYR A 11 0.20 21.95 8.60
N GLY A 12 0.52 21.91 9.90
CA GLY A 12 1.62 21.11 10.42
C GLY A 12 1.25 19.62 10.47
N PHE A 13 2.19 18.73 10.14
CA PHE A 13 2.01 17.30 10.41
C PHE A 13 1.81 17.11 11.92
N LYS A 14 0.73 16.42 12.31
CA LYS A 14 0.59 15.98 13.70
C LYS A 14 1.76 15.04 14.03
N GLU A 15 2.56 15.39 15.02
CA GLU A 15 3.58 14.50 15.56
C GLU A 15 2.87 13.22 16.05
N ARG A 16 3.13 12.10 15.37
CA ARG A 16 2.67 10.80 15.86
C ARG A 16 3.63 10.37 16.95
N GLU A 17 3.10 10.12 18.14
CA GLU A 17 3.85 9.44 19.20
C GLU A 17 4.15 8.00 18.73
N PHE A 18 5.39 7.75 18.35
CA PHE A 18 5.86 6.41 18.06
C PHE A 18 6.13 5.69 19.37
N THR A 19 5.23 4.80 19.78
CA THR A 19 5.51 3.85 20.87
C THR A 19 6.66 2.94 20.43
N ARG A 20 7.82 3.11 21.06
CA ARG A 20 8.95 2.20 20.88
C ARG A 20 8.74 1.02 21.82
N ASP A 21 8.16 -0.07 21.33
CA ASP A 21 7.95 -1.28 22.14
C ASP A 21 9.28 -1.95 22.56
N ASN A 22 10.40 -1.58 21.91
CA ASN A 22 11.74 -2.07 22.21
C ASN A 22 12.58 -1.08 23.03
N VAL A 23 11.98 -0.37 24.00
CA VAL A 23 12.76 0.46 24.95
C VAL A 23 13.47 -0.47 25.93
N ARG A 24 14.80 -0.41 25.93
CA ARG A 24 15.64 -1.08 26.92
C ARG A 24 15.31 -0.52 28.30
N MET A 25 14.75 -1.35 29.18
CA MET A 25 14.50 -0.93 30.55
C MET A 25 15.84 -0.58 31.24
N PRO A 26 15.92 0.55 31.97
CA PRO A 26 17.10 0.86 32.78
C PRO A 26 17.23 -0.22 33.86
N GLY A 27 18.27 -1.06 33.75
CA GLY A 27 18.49 -2.23 34.62
C GLY A 27 18.53 -3.58 33.88
N ALA A 28 18.19 -3.62 32.59
CA ALA A 28 18.39 -4.82 31.79
C ALA A 28 19.89 -5.13 31.62
N ALA A 29 20.25 -6.41 31.77
CA ALA A 29 21.63 -6.88 31.66
C ALA A 29 22.33 -6.32 30.40
N PRO A 30 23.65 -6.03 30.48
CA PRO A 30 24.42 -5.64 29.30
C PRO A 30 24.25 -6.70 28.20
N LEU A 31 23.93 -6.25 26.98
CA LEU A 31 23.99 -7.14 25.83
C LEU A 31 25.41 -7.74 25.76
N PRO A 32 25.54 -9.04 25.49
CA PRO A 32 26.84 -9.67 25.46
C PRO A 32 27.70 -8.95 24.42
N THR A 33 28.90 -8.55 24.84
CA THR A 33 29.81 -7.81 23.99
C THR A 33 30.21 -8.69 22.81
N ALA A 34 30.54 -8.13 21.65
CA ALA A 34 31.01 -8.91 20.49
C ALA A 34 32.17 -9.88 20.85
N LYS A 35 33.00 -9.51 21.84
CA LYS A 35 34.04 -10.37 22.41
C LYS A 35 33.48 -11.57 23.18
N GLU A 36 32.42 -11.40 23.95
CA GLU A 36 31.77 -12.49 24.70
C GLU A 36 31.07 -13.45 23.75
N LEU A 37 30.44 -12.93 22.68
CA LEU A 37 29.89 -13.75 21.60
C LEU A 37 30.97 -14.55 20.88
N ALA A 38 32.14 -13.96 20.63
CA ALA A 38 33.27 -14.65 20.01
C ALA A 38 33.85 -15.76 20.90
N VAL A 39 33.89 -15.56 22.22
CA VAL A 39 34.32 -16.60 23.17
C VAL A 39 33.29 -17.73 23.27
N MET A 40 31.99 -17.38 23.23
CA MET A 40 30.89 -18.34 23.30
C MET A 40 30.75 -19.18 22.00
N ALA A 41 31.18 -18.64 20.85
CA ALA A 41 31.18 -19.32 19.56
C ALA A 41 32.28 -20.40 19.42
N GLY A 42 33.21 -20.50 20.37
CA GLY A 42 34.29 -21.48 20.35
C GLY A 42 35.41 -21.17 19.33
N PRO A 43 36.48 -21.98 19.29
CA PRO A 43 37.60 -21.75 18.39
C PRO A 43 37.14 -21.88 16.93
N VAL A 44 37.32 -20.79 16.16
CA VAL A 44 37.13 -20.80 14.71
C VAL A 44 38.16 -21.78 14.14
N THR A 45 37.71 -22.97 13.77
CA THR A 45 38.53 -23.89 12.98
C THR A 45 38.77 -23.20 11.65
N ALA A 46 40.03 -22.82 11.40
CA ALA A 46 40.41 -22.26 10.11
C ALA A 46 39.98 -23.26 9.03
N SER A 47 39.00 -22.88 8.20
CA SER A 47 38.61 -23.71 7.07
C SER A 47 39.88 -23.97 6.25
N PRO A 48 40.17 -25.24 5.88
CA PRO A 48 41.41 -25.57 5.22
C PRO A 48 41.55 -24.73 3.95
N LYS A 49 42.62 -23.93 3.89
CA LYS A 49 43.01 -23.18 2.69
C LYS A 49 43.22 -24.19 1.57
N GLY A 50 42.24 -24.29 0.65
CA GLY A 50 42.29 -25.22 -0.47
C GLY A 50 41.15 -26.24 -0.54
N ALA A 51 39.95 -25.95 0.00
CA ALA A 51 38.76 -26.74 -0.32
C ALA A 51 38.35 -26.54 -1.79
N THR A 52 39.05 -27.23 -2.68
CA THR A 52 38.70 -27.39 -4.09
C THR A 52 37.50 -28.33 -4.20
N GLY A 53 36.35 -27.76 -4.54
CA GLY A 53 35.19 -28.50 -5.03
C GLY A 53 34.24 -29.05 -3.95
N PRO A 54 32.94 -29.19 -4.28
CA PRO A 54 31.95 -29.75 -3.39
C PRO A 54 32.31 -31.21 -3.10
N LYS A 55 32.46 -31.55 -1.81
CA LYS A 55 32.63 -32.94 -1.38
C LYS A 55 31.27 -33.61 -1.37
N ALA A 56 31.13 -34.71 -2.09
CA ALA A 56 29.91 -35.53 -2.05
C ALA A 56 29.62 -35.94 -0.60
N GLY A 57 28.50 -35.48 -0.05
CA GLY A 57 28.07 -35.76 1.32
C GLY A 57 28.38 -34.67 2.35
N ASP A 58 28.83 -33.48 1.94
CA ASP A 58 28.90 -32.33 2.84
C ASP A 58 27.48 -31.86 3.21
N PRO A 59 27.08 -31.89 4.50
CA PRO A 59 25.77 -31.39 4.93
C PRO A 59 25.56 -29.90 4.63
N ASN A 60 26.62 -29.16 4.27
CA ASN A 60 26.57 -27.77 3.85
C ASN A 60 26.78 -27.57 2.34
N ASP A 61 26.53 -28.61 1.52
CA ASP A 61 26.56 -28.47 0.06
C ASP A 61 25.39 -27.60 -0.43
N VAL A 62 25.67 -26.30 -0.55
CA VAL A 62 24.73 -25.27 -1.03
C VAL A 62 24.13 -25.63 -2.39
N TYR A 63 24.85 -26.37 -3.25
CA TYR A 63 24.34 -26.77 -4.55
C TYR A 63 23.27 -27.86 -4.44
N ALA A 64 23.44 -28.82 -3.52
CA ALA A 64 22.45 -29.84 -3.24
C ALA A 64 21.17 -29.21 -2.65
N THR A 65 21.31 -28.27 -1.71
CA THR A 65 20.18 -27.54 -1.13
C THR A 65 19.43 -26.72 -2.17
N LEU A 66 20.14 -26.03 -3.06
CA LEU A 66 19.54 -25.26 -4.16
C LEU A 66 18.80 -26.16 -5.16
N GLN A 67 19.33 -27.34 -5.50
CA GLN A 67 18.64 -28.29 -6.37
C GLN A 67 17.38 -28.84 -5.72
N GLN A 68 17.42 -29.13 -4.42
CA GLN A 68 16.27 -29.60 -3.66
C GLN A 68 15.19 -28.51 -3.58
N ASN A 69 15.57 -27.25 -3.35
CA ASN A 69 14.64 -26.12 -3.36
C ASN A 69 14.01 -25.92 -4.74
N ARG A 70 14.78 -26.02 -5.83
CA ARG A 70 14.22 -25.96 -7.20
C ARG A 70 13.27 -27.12 -7.50
N ALA A 71 13.54 -28.32 -6.98
CA ALA A 71 12.67 -29.48 -7.15
C ALA A 71 11.37 -29.34 -6.34
N VAL A 72 11.45 -28.74 -5.15
CA VAL A 72 10.31 -28.40 -4.29
C VAL A 72 9.50 -27.27 -4.91
N GLU A 73 10.14 -26.22 -5.42
CA GLU A 73 9.51 -25.17 -6.21
C GLU A 73 8.81 -25.77 -7.42
N LYS A 74 9.43 -26.62 -8.24
CA LYS A 74 8.73 -27.26 -9.38
C LYS A 74 7.52 -28.12 -8.98
N LYS A 75 7.50 -28.67 -7.77
CA LYS A 75 6.37 -29.45 -7.24
C LYS A 75 5.30 -28.57 -6.58
N LEU A 76 5.67 -27.42 -6.02
CA LEU A 76 4.79 -26.47 -5.31
C LEU A 76 4.37 -25.28 -6.17
N THR A 77 5.07 -25.04 -7.27
CA THR A 77 4.64 -24.19 -8.39
C THR A 77 3.53 -24.96 -9.07
N GLY A 78 2.36 -24.96 -8.42
CA GLY A 78 1.11 -24.83 -9.13
C GLY A 78 1.34 -23.71 -10.13
N ASP A 79 1.43 -24.11 -11.39
CA ASP A 79 1.30 -23.22 -12.52
C ASP A 79 0.17 -22.24 -12.20
N GLU A 80 0.41 -20.97 -12.53
CA GLU A 80 -0.55 -19.90 -12.34
C GLU A 80 -0.63 -19.40 -10.88
N ILE A 81 0.25 -18.43 -10.58
CA ILE A 81 -0.21 -17.30 -9.76
C ILE A 81 -1.42 -16.73 -10.52
N GLU A 82 -2.62 -17.24 -10.24
CA GLU A 82 -3.87 -16.63 -10.69
C GLU A 82 -3.81 -15.20 -10.14
N ILE A 83 -3.41 -14.25 -10.98
CA ILE A 83 -3.65 -12.83 -10.73
C ILE A 83 -5.17 -12.70 -10.81
N ARG A 84 -5.85 -13.03 -9.71
CA ARG A 84 -7.28 -12.79 -9.57
C ARG A 84 -7.45 -11.32 -9.80
N LYS A 85 -8.01 -10.99 -10.96
CA LYS A 85 -8.33 -9.62 -11.34
C LYS A 85 -9.35 -9.15 -10.32
N ILE A 86 -8.89 -8.46 -9.27
CA ILE A 86 -9.75 -7.93 -8.22
C ILE A 86 -10.71 -6.99 -8.94
N LYS A 87 -11.97 -7.42 -9.06
CA LYS A 87 -13.02 -6.66 -9.74
C LYS A 87 -13.09 -5.31 -9.06
N SER A 88 -12.74 -4.24 -9.78
CA SER A 88 -12.43 -2.95 -9.15
C SER A 88 -13.62 -2.49 -8.31
N ARG A 89 -13.44 -2.47 -6.99
CA ARG A 89 -14.43 -1.96 -6.04
C ARG A 89 -14.77 -0.49 -6.33
N ARG A 90 -13.78 0.24 -6.87
CA ARG A 90 -13.85 1.62 -7.36
C ARG A 90 -15.03 1.88 -8.32
N TRP A 91 -15.32 0.96 -9.25
CA TRP A 91 -16.44 1.13 -10.19
C TRP A 91 -17.81 1.08 -9.50
N ARG A 92 -17.96 0.23 -8.48
CA ARG A 92 -19.21 0.13 -7.72
C ARG A 92 -19.44 1.39 -6.89
N ASP A 93 -18.41 1.87 -6.21
CA ASP A 93 -18.50 3.07 -5.38
C ASP A 93 -18.74 4.32 -6.25
N TYR A 94 -18.12 4.39 -7.43
CA TYR A 94 -18.41 5.41 -8.44
C TYR A 94 -19.88 5.41 -8.87
N LEU A 95 -20.41 4.24 -9.25
CA LEU A 95 -21.82 4.11 -9.63
C LEU A 95 -22.77 4.46 -8.49
N LEU A 96 -22.44 4.05 -7.26
CA LEU A 96 -23.28 4.31 -6.08
C LEU A 96 -23.39 5.81 -5.74
N ILE A 97 -22.41 6.62 -6.11
CA ILE A 97 -22.44 8.07 -5.85
C ILE A 97 -23.04 8.81 -7.06
N LEU A 98 -22.62 8.44 -8.28
CA LEU A 98 -23.04 9.12 -9.51
C LEU A 98 -24.53 8.90 -9.81
N LEU A 99 -25.03 7.66 -9.75
CA LEU A 99 -26.43 7.37 -10.09
C LEU A 99 -27.42 8.18 -9.25
N PRO A 100 -27.35 8.21 -7.92
CA PRO A 100 -28.31 8.98 -7.13
C PRO A 100 -28.20 10.49 -7.36
N SER A 101 -27.00 11.04 -7.60
CA SER A 101 -26.87 12.48 -7.89
C SER A 101 -27.49 12.85 -9.24
N GLU A 102 -27.27 12.05 -10.27
CA GLU A 102 -27.83 12.28 -11.61
C GLU A 102 -29.35 12.03 -11.63
N ILE A 103 -29.84 11.02 -10.91
CA ILE A 103 -31.28 10.79 -10.79
C ILE A 103 -31.96 11.99 -10.12
N LEU A 104 -31.42 12.46 -9.00
CA LEU A 104 -31.98 13.60 -8.25
C LEU A 104 -32.00 14.88 -9.10
N LEU A 105 -30.88 15.24 -9.73
CA LEU A 105 -30.80 16.42 -10.58
C LEU A 105 -31.64 16.25 -11.85
N GLY A 106 -31.68 15.05 -12.41
CA GLY A 106 -32.51 14.71 -13.55
C GLY A 106 -33.99 14.90 -13.27
N THR A 107 -34.51 14.45 -12.12
CA THR A 107 -35.92 14.70 -11.74
C THR A 107 -36.21 16.17 -11.57
N ILE A 108 -35.33 16.94 -10.91
CA ILE A 108 -35.49 18.39 -10.76
C ILE A 108 -35.52 19.07 -12.13
N THR A 109 -34.62 18.67 -13.04
CA THR A 109 -34.52 19.24 -14.38
C THR A 109 -35.75 18.94 -15.23
N VAL A 110 -36.29 17.72 -15.16
CA VAL A 110 -37.50 17.32 -15.91
C VAL A 110 -38.75 18.01 -15.36
N LEU A 111 -38.93 18.05 -14.04
CA LEU A 111 -40.04 18.77 -13.39
C LEU A 111 -39.96 20.28 -13.65
N GLY A 112 -38.75 20.83 -13.70
CA GLY A 112 -38.47 22.23 -13.97
C GLY A 112 -38.53 22.64 -15.45
N ARG A 113 -38.86 21.75 -16.39
CA ARG A 113 -38.86 22.02 -17.84
C ARG A 113 -39.71 23.23 -18.26
N GLY A 114 -40.75 23.57 -17.49
CA GLY A 114 -41.56 24.76 -17.73
C GLY A 114 -40.82 26.08 -17.53
N ASN A 115 -39.67 26.06 -16.84
CA ASN A 115 -38.82 27.23 -16.61
C ASN A 115 -37.44 27.00 -17.27
N PRO A 116 -37.07 27.80 -18.30
CA PRO A 116 -35.82 27.62 -19.03
C PRO A 116 -34.59 27.84 -18.15
N VAL A 117 -34.67 28.72 -17.14
CA VAL A 117 -33.56 28.98 -16.20
C VAL A 117 -33.27 27.73 -15.38
N VAL A 118 -34.33 27.13 -14.81
CA VAL A 118 -34.20 25.91 -14.02
C VAL A 118 -33.68 24.77 -14.88
N PHE A 119 -34.20 24.61 -16.09
CA PHE A 119 -33.76 23.58 -17.03
C PHE A 119 -32.27 23.69 -17.38
N VAL A 120 -31.79 24.88 -17.75
CA VAL A 120 -30.38 25.11 -18.10
C VAL A 120 -29.48 24.94 -16.87
N SER A 121 -29.89 25.44 -15.70
CA SER A 121 -29.13 25.29 -14.45
C SER A 121 -29.03 23.82 -14.02
N GLY A 122 -30.09 23.03 -14.21
CA GLY A 122 -30.11 21.60 -13.91
C GLY A 122 -29.15 20.82 -14.80
N LEU A 123 -29.18 21.06 -16.11
CA LEU A 123 -28.22 20.49 -17.07
C LEU A 123 -26.77 20.85 -16.74
N ALA A 124 -26.50 22.12 -16.43
CA ALA A 124 -25.17 22.56 -16.04
C ALA A 124 -24.70 21.89 -14.74
N GLY A 125 -25.61 21.75 -13.76
CA GLY A 125 -25.36 21.05 -12.51
C GLY A 125 -25.00 19.57 -12.71
N MET A 126 -25.75 18.85 -13.56
CA MET A 126 -25.47 17.45 -13.90
C MET A 126 -24.06 17.29 -14.49
N ILE A 127 -23.71 18.13 -15.48
CA ILE A 127 -22.38 18.08 -16.10
C ILE A 127 -21.28 18.37 -15.07
N MET A 128 -21.46 19.41 -14.25
CA MET A 128 -20.46 19.79 -13.25
C MET A 128 -20.26 18.71 -12.19
N ILE A 129 -21.32 18.09 -11.68
CA ILE A 129 -21.23 17.00 -10.71
C ILE A 129 -20.57 15.77 -11.35
N GLY A 130 -20.99 15.38 -12.55
CA GLY A 130 -20.39 14.25 -13.28
C GLY A 130 -18.89 14.40 -13.48
N VAL A 131 -18.44 15.59 -13.91
CA VAL A 131 -17.00 15.90 -14.07
C VAL A 131 -16.29 15.89 -12.73
N THR A 132 -16.87 16.48 -11.68
CA THR A 132 -16.26 16.56 -10.35
C THR A 132 -16.08 15.18 -9.72
N ILE A 133 -17.11 14.32 -9.76
CA ILE A 133 -17.03 12.95 -9.24
C ILE A 133 -16.00 12.16 -10.04
N THR A 134 -16.03 12.25 -11.38
CA THR A 134 -15.04 11.58 -12.24
C THR A 134 -13.62 12.00 -11.90
N TRP A 135 -13.40 13.30 -11.71
CA TRP A 135 -12.10 13.85 -11.32
C TRP A 135 -11.65 13.35 -9.96
N ILE A 136 -12.50 13.40 -8.93
CA ILE A 136 -12.16 12.90 -7.59
C ILE A 136 -11.79 11.42 -7.66
N MET A 137 -12.57 10.62 -8.39
CA MET A 137 -12.38 9.18 -8.43
C MET A 137 -11.10 8.76 -9.16
N TRP A 138 -10.67 9.53 -10.16
CA TRP A 138 -9.44 9.25 -10.90
C TRP A 138 -8.20 9.98 -10.37
N GLN A 139 -8.32 11.16 -9.77
CA GLN A 139 -7.15 11.91 -9.28
C GLN A 139 -6.84 11.63 -7.82
N VAL A 140 -7.88 11.55 -6.98
CA VAL A 140 -7.70 11.34 -5.54
C VAL A 140 -7.58 9.85 -5.27
N MET A 141 -8.51 9.05 -5.80
CA MET A 141 -8.61 7.62 -5.46
C MET A 141 -7.56 6.75 -6.17
N ASP A 142 -6.88 7.25 -7.21
CA ASP A 142 -5.83 6.49 -7.91
C ASP A 142 -4.45 6.67 -7.25
N ARG A 143 -4.31 7.68 -6.38
CA ARG A 143 -3.09 7.92 -5.59
C ARG A 143 -3.08 7.21 -4.23
N TYR A 144 -4.21 6.64 -3.81
CA TYR A 144 -4.39 5.91 -2.54
C TYR A 144 -4.81 4.46 -2.81
#